data_AF-A0A842NWU8-F1
#
_entry.id   AF-A0A842NWU8-F1
#
_cell.length_a   1.000
_cell.length_b   1.000
_cell.length_c   1.000
_cell.angle_alpha   90.00
_cell.angle_beta   90.00
_cell.angle_gamma   90.00
#
_symmetry.space_group_name_H-M   'P 1'
#
loop_
_entity.id
_entity.type
_entity.pdbx_description
1 polymer ?
#
loop_
_entity_poly.entity_id
_entity_poly.type
_entity_poly.pdbx_seq_one_letter_code
_entity_poly.pdbx_strand_id
1 'polypeptide(L)'
;MNLKFLIIIFSVIVISSSIQFAYAGGSGSEESDILFINENYFKVKLETNPSILEGNENQITFDITTINDDTQKIVSAIEYKIEIFDGQGNLILDFDAFSPDEKLETIIVPSESLNFSGETTENDFWIGSNQSPLTIEAPLFLQGGLVDAKITILSIDSIPVLGNETTFQIMFTMGEFIPFSTEIDDTTHDLMFATYFDKIEEFSYDSKNKKLTAQMPFNWDREFIESIPFVHAEYYIPKTVDIFEDHEILLTVNDLSYFGTIDRSGDDEIVVHFLLSSKKLLKMFDEASSNQNDKMIFGIKSGNARDIQKENASLEDGDKVIVLSSEEDWKFHLSLTPKGKINPDKDITLHIEFHDPITNSIIKQNVYDLEIFLNGKIVESMKGLDAYDGTDSVKVTFDDVGSVIARISNVNNFGTTGEFAFRVSEPKEELSSDYVVDITAGSYLPGCENDNSCYIPPSITIQPSQVVLWENKDSSAHTVTSGTPDIGTSGSFDSGIIAGGEKFSFKFEENGFFDYYCTLHPWMMGTIIVGENTPTVPEWIKNNAGWWAEGAIDDQAFVQGI
;
A
#
# COMPACT_ATOMS: atom_id res chain seq x y z
N MET A 1 -17.35 -62.23 29.05
CA MET A 1 -18.77 -62.02 29.41
C MET A 1 -18.82 -61.00 30.55
N ASN A 2 -19.52 -59.89 30.33
CA ASN A 2 -19.86 -58.77 31.24
C ASN A 2 -18.71 -57.82 31.66
N LEU A 3 -18.55 -56.63 31.07
CA LEU A 3 -19.39 -55.40 31.07
C LEU A 3 -19.22 -54.58 32.36
N LYS A 4 -18.38 -53.54 32.31
CA LYS A 4 -18.55 -52.29 33.06
C LYS A 4 -18.13 -51.12 32.18
N PHE A 5 -19.14 -50.46 31.61
CA PHE A 5 -19.05 -49.17 30.94
C PHE A 5 -18.76 -48.09 32.00
N LEU A 6 -17.68 -47.32 31.83
CA LEU A 6 -17.48 -46.06 32.53
C LEU A 6 -17.68 -44.95 31.50
N ILE A 7 -18.87 -44.38 31.48
CA ILE A 7 -19.18 -43.18 30.69
C ILE A 7 -18.59 -42.00 31.46
N ILE A 8 -17.47 -41.45 30.98
CA ILE A 8 -16.99 -40.15 31.40
C ILE A 8 -17.84 -39.13 30.63
N ILE A 9 -18.77 -38.50 31.33
CA ILE A 9 -19.51 -37.34 30.84
C ILE A 9 -18.51 -36.19 30.79
N PHE A 10 -17.99 -35.88 29.59
CA PHE A 10 -17.32 -34.61 29.34
C PHE A 10 -18.41 -33.54 29.32
N SER A 11 -18.57 -32.83 30.43
CA SER A 11 -19.36 -31.60 30.44
C SER A 11 -18.60 -30.60 29.57
N VAL A 12 -19.08 -30.39 28.34
CA VAL A 12 -18.65 -29.27 27.51
C VAL A 12 -19.17 -28.02 28.23
N ILE A 13 -18.32 -27.43 29.07
CA ILE A 13 -18.49 -26.05 29.49
C ILE A 13 -18.26 -25.25 28.21
N VAL A 14 -19.33 -24.94 27.49
CA VAL A 14 -19.33 -23.84 26.52
C VAL A 14 -19.16 -22.61 27.39
N ILE A 15 -17.90 -22.22 27.62
CA ILE A 15 -17.59 -20.84 28.00
C ILE A 15 -17.93 -20.07 26.73
N SER A 16 -19.17 -19.59 26.65
CA SER A 16 -19.52 -18.50 25.76
C SER A 16 -18.68 -17.31 26.25
N SER A 17 -17.44 -17.21 25.75
CA SER A 17 -16.80 -15.91 25.67
C SER A 17 -17.71 -15.09 24.77
N SER A 18 -18.56 -14.28 25.38
CA SER A 18 -19.19 -13.15 24.71
C SER A 18 -18.05 -12.38 24.05
N ILE A 19 -17.98 -12.49 22.73
CA ILE A 19 -17.13 -11.64 21.92
C ILE A 19 -17.73 -10.25 22.12
N GLN A 20 -17.09 -9.43 22.96
CA GLN A 20 -17.44 -8.02 23.08
C GLN A 20 -17.13 -7.37 21.73
N PHE A 21 -18.18 -7.03 20.99
CA PHE A 21 -18.09 -6.08 19.90
C PHE A 21 -18.23 -4.69 20.52
N ALA A 22 -17.12 -4.14 21.04
CA ALA A 22 -17.06 -2.73 21.40
C ALA A 22 -16.71 -1.95 20.12
N TYR A 23 -17.71 -1.31 19.52
CA TYR A 23 -17.61 -0.55 18.28
C TYR A 23 -17.51 0.97 18.54
N ALA A 24 -16.57 1.41 19.39
CA ALA A 24 -16.31 2.85 19.62
C ALA A 24 -15.56 3.54 18.46
N GLY A 25 -16.07 3.41 17.24
CA GLY A 25 -15.45 3.90 16.00
C GLY A 25 -15.89 5.29 15.55
N GLY A 26 -16.45 6.13 16.44
CA GLY A 26 -16.99 7.44 16.04
C GLY A 26 -18.26 7.35 15.18
N SER A 27 -19.00 6.24 15.30
CA SER A 27 -20.25 5.99 14.57
C SER A 27 -21.43 6.85 15.06
N GLY A 28 -21.28 7.50 16.22
CA GLY A 28 -22.35 8.21 16.91
C GLY A 28 -23.37 7.28 17.56
N SER A 29 -23.09 5.97 17.70
CA SER A 29 -24.04 4.99 18.21
C SER A 29 -23.35 3.89 19.03
N GLU A 30 -23.78 3.68 20.28
CA GLU A 30 -23.26 2.64 21.17
C GLU A 30 -24.36 1.83 21.86
N GLU A 31 -24.08 0.56 22.15
CA GLU A 31 -24.97 -0.35 22.88
C GLU A 31 -24.37 -0.75 24.23
N SER A 32 -25.22 -0.88 25.25
CA SER A 32 -24.84 -1.36 26.58
C SER A 32 -24.62 -2.87 26.61
N ASP A 33 -24.04 -3.35 27.72
CA ASP A 33 -24.18 -4.75 28.12
C ASP A 33 -25.65 -5.14 28.35
N ILE A 34 -25.92 -6.45 28.33
CA ILE A 34 -27.25 -7.02 28.46
C ILE A 34 -27.58 -7.25 29.94
N LEU A 35 -28.73 -6.75 30.41
CA LEU A 35 -29.26 -6.97 31.76
C LEU A 35 -30.54 -7.81 31.74
N PHE A 36 -30.73 -8.61 32.79
CA PHE A 36 -31.93 -9.41 32.98
C PHE A 36 -32.94 -8.69 33.88
N ILE A 37 -34.08 -8.31 33.30
CA ILE A 37 -35.12 -7.49 33.95
C ILE A 37 -36.49 -8.12 33.65
N ASN A 38 -37.38 -8.25 34.65
CA ASN A 38 -38.76 -8.74 34.44
C ASN A 38 -38.86 -10.00 33.54
N GLU A 39 -38.02 -11.00 33.81
CA GLU A 39 -37.95 -12.28 33.08
C GLU A 39 -37.43 -12.22 31.63
N ASN A 40 -36.92 -11.08 31.17
CA ASN A 40 -36.36 -10.93 29.82
C ASN A 40 -34.96 -10.28 29.87
N TYR A 41 -34.21 -10.46 28.80
CA TYR A 41 -32.93 -9.79 28.59
C TYR A 41 -33.12 -8.51 27.77
N PHE A 42 -32.53 -7.42 28.24
CA PHE A 42 -32.59 -6.11 27.57
C PHE A 42 -31.20 -5.53 27.41
N LYS A 43 -31.05 -4.65 26.42
CA LYS A 43 -29.93 -3.75 26.26
C LYS A 43 -30.44 -2.37 25.87
N VAL A 44 -29.63 -1.36 26.10
CA VAL A 44 -29.93 0.02 25.73
C VAL A 44 -28.95 0.47 24.66
N LYS A 45 -29.46 1.19 23.66
CA LYS A 45 -28.68 1.83 22.61
C LYS A 45 -28.79 3.34 22.75
N LEU A 46 -27.65 4.02 22.66
CA LEU A 46 -27.52 5.48 22.68
C LEU A 46 -27.03 5.94 21.31
N GLU A 47 -27.71 6.92 20.72
CA GLU A 47 -27.39 7.45 19.40
C GLU A 47 -27.31 8.97 19.41
N THR A 48 -26.37 9.51 18.65
CA THR A 48 -26.13 10.95 18.49
C THR A 48 -26.04 11.35 17.03
N ASN A 49 -26.51 12.56 16.73
CA ASN A 49 -26.39 13.16 15.40
C ASN A 49 -26.12 14.68 15.54
N PRO A 50 -25.02 15.21 14.96
CA PRO A 50 -23.99 14.48 14.21
C PRO A 50 -23.21 13.49 15.10
N SER A 51 -22.55 12.51 14.48
CA SER A 51 -21.74 11.49 15.17
C SER A 51 -20.34 11.97 15.57
N ILE A 52 -19.89 13.07 14.95
CA ILE A 52 -18.62 13.75 15.18
C ILE A 52 -18.92 15.25 15.12
N LEU A 53 -18.35 16.02 16.05
CA LEU A 53 -18.51 17.45 16.16
C LEU A 53 -17.49 18.20 15.28
N GLU A 54 -17.91 19.30 14.70
CA GLU A 54 -17.10 20.31 14.02
C GLU A 54 -16.86 21.55 14.91
N GLY A 55 -17.46 21.59 16.11
CA GLY A 55 -17.30 22.66 17.10
C GLY A 55 -18.18 23.88 16.86
N ASN A 56 -19.16 23.79 15.96
CA ASN A 56 -20.08 24.87 15.60
C ASN A 56 -21.57 24.45 15.68
N GLU A 57 -21.84 23.30 16.29
CA GLU A 57 -23.16 22.71 16.40
C GLU A 57 -24.10 23.61 17.20
N ASN A 58 -25.27 23.89 16.63
CA ASN A 58 -26.33 24.58 17.36
C ASN A 58 -27.21 23.62 18.18
N GLN A 59 -27.21 22.34 17.81
CA GLN A 59 -27.98 21.29 18.48
C GLN A 59 -27.43 19.91 18.11
N ILE A 60 -27.61 18.94 19.01
CA ILE A 60 -27.21 17.54 18.84
C ILE A 60 -28.40 16.68 19.27
N THR A 61 -28.74 15.65 18.51
CA THR A 61 -29.73 14.66 19.00
C THR A 61 -29.04 13.69 19.95
N PHE A 62 -29.70 13.28 21.01
CA PHE A 62 -29.20 12.28 21.96
C PHE A 62 -30.33 11.31 22.30
N ASP A 63 -30.42 10.24 21.54
CA ASP A 63 -31.56 9.34 21.56
C ASP A 63 -31.25 8.05 22.29
N ILE A 64 -32.21 7.56 23.08
CA ILE A 64 -32.08 6.32 23.84
C ILE A 64 -33.14 5.33 23.39
N THR A 65 -32.71 4.14 22.95
CA THR A 65 -33.57 3.05 22.53
C THR A 65 -33.38 1.84 23.44
N THR A 66 -34.47 1.28 23.98
CA THR A 66 -34.39 0.01 24.71
C THR A 66 -34.77 -1.14 23.79
N ILE A 67 -33.94 -2.17 23.76
CA ILE A 67 -34.11 -3.35 22.92
C ILE A 67 -34.26 -4.57 23.82
N ASN A 68 -35.31 -5.34 23.60
CA ASN A 68 -35.44 -6.68 24.17
C ASN A 68 -34.54 -7.63 23.37
N ASP A 69 -33.47 -8.12 23.97
CA ASP A 69 -32.43 -8.92 23.32
C ASP A 69 -32.94 -10.33 22.96
N ASP A 70 -33.88 -10.88 23.73
CA ASP A 70 -34.49 -12.18 23.42
C ASP A 70 -35.26 -12.18 22.10
N THR A 71 -35.92 -11.06 21.80
CA THR A 71 -36.80 -10.92 20.62
C THR A 71 -36.23 -10.03 19.53
N GLN A 72 -35.13 -9.32 19.83
CA GLN A 72 -34.54 -8.27 19.00
C GLN A 72 -35.56 -7.17 18.59
N LYS A 73 -36.52 -6.87 19.49
CA LYS A 73 -37.54 -5.86 19.27
C LYS A 73 -37.31 -4.65 20.15
N ILE A 74 -37.58 -3.47 19.59
CA ILE A 74 -37.61 -2.21 20.33
C ILE A 74 -38.83 -2.20 21.27
N VAL A 75 -38.63 -1.59 22.44
CA VAL A 75 -39.60 -1.52 23.52
C VAL A 75 -39.97 -0.06 23.77
N SER A 76 -41.27 0.21 23.85
CA SER A 76 -41.82 1.56 24.05
C SER A 76 -42.47 1.72 25.42
N ALA A 77 -42.92 2.93 25.73
CA ALA A 77 -43.56 3.30 27.01
C ALA A 77 -42.66 3.01 28.21
N ILE A 78 -41.45 3.58 28.20
CA ILE A 78 -40.42 3.35 29.21
C ILE A 78 -40.19 4.60 30.03
N GLU A 79 -40.13 4.44 31.35
CA GLU A 79 -39.64 5.46 32.28
C GLU A 79 -38.17 5.18 32.61
N TYR A 80 -37.33 6.20 32.47
CA TYR A 80 -35.90 6.17 32.70
C TYR A 80 -35.50 7.14 33.81
N LYS A 81 -34.43 6.79 34.53
CA LYS A 81 -33.55 7.73 35.24
C LYS A 81 -32.23 7.80 34.47
N ILE A 82 -31.83 8.98 34.03
CA ILE A 82 -30.65 9.18 33.19
C ILE A 82 -29.67 10.07 33.93
N GLU A 83 -28.46 9.55 34.13
CA GLU A 83 -27.33 10.29 34.67
C GLU A 83 -26.18 10.26 33.65
N ILE A 84 -25.63 11.42 33.33
CA ILE A 84 -24.52 11.55 32.37
C ILE A 84 -23.34 12.22 33.06
N PHE A 85 -22.17 11.60 32.95
CA PHE A 85 -20.92 12.08 33.53
C PHE A 85 -19.90 12.37 32.42
N ASP A 86 -18.99 13.33 32.65
CA ASP A 86 -17.80 13.51 31.81
C ASP A 86 -16.79 12.36 32.00
N GLY A 87 -15.76 12.33 31.16
CA GLY A 87 -14.64 11.39 31.26
C GLY A 87 -13.83 11.51 32.56
N GLN A 88 -14.02 12.55 33.37
CA GLN A 88 -13.41 12.72 34.68
C GLN A 88 -14.33 12.27 35.84
N GLY A 89 -15.56 11.84 35.53
CA GLY A 89 -16.55 11.36 36.50
C GLY A 89 -17.39 12.45 37.17
N ASN A 90 -17.38 13.69 36.67
CA ASN A 90 -18.27 14.74 37.16
C ASN A 90 -19.66 14.60 36.52
N LEU A 91 -20.71 14.73 37.33
CA LEU A 91 -22.09 14.68 36.86
C LEU A 91 -22.45 15.93 36.04
N ILE A 92 -22.93 15.72 34.81
CA ILE A 92 -23.36 16.77 33.88
C ILE A 92 -24.90 16.86 33.83
N LEU A 93 -25.56 15.73 33.60
CA LEU A 93 -27.02 15.65 33.49
C LEU A 93 -27.58 14.63 34.48
N ASP A 94 -28.70 14.97 35.09
CA ASP A 94 -29.47 14.10 35.97
C ASP A 94 -30.96 14.42 35.80
N PHE A 95 -31.73 13.52 35.18
CA PHE A 95 -33.16 13.71 34.97
C PHE A 95 -33.94 12.40 34.82
N ASP A 96 -35.24 12.51 35.06
CA ASP A 96 -36.20 11.44 34.92
C ASP A 96 -36.98 11.68 33.61
N ALA A 97 -37.09 10.65 32.76
CA ALA A 97 -37.64 10.79 31.42
C ALA A 97 -38.64 9.68 31.08
N PHE A 98 -39.64 10.00 30.28
CA PHE A 98 -40.61 9.07 29.73
C PHE A 98 -40.55 9.05 28.21
N SER A 99 -40.35 7.86 27.66
CA SER A 99 -40.38 7.59 26.22
C SER A 99 -41.69 6.91 25.83
N PRO A 100 -42.67 7.63 25.26
CA PRO A 100 -43.91 7.02 24.79
C PRO A 100 -43.70 6.18 23.52
N ASP A 101 -42.69 6.50 22.72
CA ASP A 101 -42.43 5.93 21.40
C ASP A 101 -41.34 4.85 21.43
N GLU A 102 -40.85 4.44 20.25
CA GLU A 102 -39.75 3.47 20.06
C GLU A 102 -38.41 3.93 20.67
N LYS A 103 -38.20 5.24 20.82
CA LYS A 103 -37.00 5.81 21.43
C LYS A 103 -37.34 7.07 22.22
N LEU A 104 -36.53 7.36 23.23
CA LEU A 104 -36.55 8.66 23.90
C LEU A 104 -35.85 9.65 22.97
N GLU A 105 -36.62 10.57 22.39
CA GLU A 105 -36.06 11.60 21.50
C GLU A 105 -35.67 12.84 22.28
N THR A 106 -34.39 13.21 22.21
CA THR A 106 -33.89 14.42 22.86
C THR A 106 -33.04 15.28 21.93
N ILE A 107 -33.12 16.59 22.15
CA ILE A 107 -32.31 17.60 21.48
C ILE A 107 -31.50 18.31 22.55
N ILE A 108 -30.19 18.19 22.46
CA ILE A 108 -29.26 18.91 23.33
C ILE A 108 -28.82 20.18 22.62
N VAL A 109 -29.04 21.32 23.29
CA VAL A 109 -28.57 22.64 22.86
C VAL A 109 -27.37 23.00 23.74
N PRO A 110 -26.16 23.13 23.18
CA PRO A 110 -24.98 23.43 23.99
C PRO A 110 -25.13 24.77 24.75
N SER A 111 -24.95 24.74 26.07
CA SER A 111 -25.17 25.89 26.95
C SER A 111 -24.37 25.78 28.25
N GLU A 112 -23.89 26.91 28.78
CA GLU A 112 -23.19 26.96 30.08
C GLU A 112 -24.11 26.66 31.28
N SER A 113 -25.43 26.68 31.07
CA SER A 113 -26.44 26.43 32.11
C SER A 113 -27.31 25.24 31.75
N LEU A 114 -27.68 24.47 32.78
CA LEU A 114 -28.61 23.35 32.64
C LEU A 114 -30.07 23.83 32.68
N ASN A 115 -30.80 23.67 31.57
CA ASN A 115 -32.25 23.93 31.50
C ASN A 115 -32.96 22.82 30.72
N PHE A 116 -34.21 22.53 31.08
CA PHE A 116 -35.06 21.58 30.37
C PHE A 116 -36.29 22.29 29.81
N SER A 117 -36.65 21.97 28.57
CA SER A 117 -37.82 22.49 27.88
C SER A 117 -38.59 21.34 27.22
N GLY A 118 -39.81 21.09 27.69
CA GLY A 118 -40.65 19.99 27.21
C GLY A 118 -41.92 19.83 28.03
N GLU A 119 -42.73 18.83 27.68
CA GLU A 119 -43.87 18.40 28.49
C GLU A 119 -43.41 17.43 29.58
N THR A 120 -44.18 17.33 30.67
CA THR A 120 -43.95 16.36 31.74
C THR A 120 -45.18 15.49 31.99
N THR A 121 -44.97 14.28 32.51
CA THR A 121 -46.04 13.42 33.02
C THR A 121 -46.58 13.96 34.35
N GLU A 122 -47.67 13.37 34.87
CA GLU A 122 -48.20 13.70 36.20
C GLU A 122 -47.20 13.43 37.35
N ASN A 123 -46.20 12.58 37.11
CA ASN A 123 -45.15 12.22 38.06
C ASN A 123 -43.83 12.98 37.80
N ASP A 124 -43.88 14.11 37.07
CA ASP A 124 -42.74 14.98 36.77
C ASP A 124 -41.63 14.35 35.89
N PHE A 125 -41.95 13.31 35.11
CA PHE A 125 -41.02 12.77 34.11
C PHE A 125 -41.06 13.61 32.83
N TRP A 126 -39.92 13.99 32.29
CA TRP A 126 -39.84 14.69 31.01
C TRP A 126 -40.21 13.79 29.83
N ILE A 127 -41.10 14.25 28.96
CA ILE A 127 -41.56 13.47 27.81
C ILE A 127 -40.68 13.79 26.60
N GLY A 128 -40.04 12.77 26.03
CA GLY A 128 -39.32 12.86 24.75
C GLY A 128 -39.96 11.94 23.71
N SER A 129 -40.58 12.52 22.69
CA SER A 129 -41.37 11.80 21.67
C SER A 129 -41.01 12.23 20.25
N ASN A 130 -41.43 11.46 19.25
CA ASN A 130 -41.19 11.77 17.83
C ASN A 130 -41.90 13.04 17.32
N GLN A 131 -42.95 13.49 18.00
CA GLN A 131 -43.69 14.71 17.67
C GLN A 131 -43.21 15.91 18.47
N SER A 132 -42.67 15.66 19.66
CA SER A 132 -42.18 16.67 20.58
C SER A 132 -40.97 16.11 21.34
N PRO A 133 -39.75 16.25 20.78
CA PRO A 133 -38.53 15.87 21.46
C PRO A 133 -38.29 16.70 22.71
N LEU A 134 -37.67 16.11 23.73
CA LEU A 134 -37.23 16.82 24.92
C LEU A 134 -36.03 17.71 24.59
N THR A 135 -36.13 19.02 24.82
CA THR A 135 -34.99 19.93 24.62
C THR A 135 -34.24 20.15 25.94
N ILE A 136 -32.93 19.92 25.92
CA ILE A 136 -32.05 20.06 27.08
C ILE A 136 -30.94 21.05 26.73
N GLU A 137 -30.88 22.17 27.44
CA GLU A 137 -29.70 23.04 27.42
C GLU A 137 -28.68 22.48 28.42
N ALA A 138 -27.46 22.18 27.98
CA ALA A 138 -26.46 21.55 28.83
C ALA A 138 -25.04 21.89 28.38
N PRO A 139 -24.04 21.85 29.28
CA PRO A 139 -22.63 21.99 28.89
C PRO A 139 -22.08 20.72 28.22
N LEU A 140 -22.93 19.71 28.01
CA LEU A 140 -22.62 18.49 27.28
C LEU A 140 -22.40 18.78 25.80
N PHE A 141 -21.39 18.13 25.21
CA PHE A 141 -21.07 18.22 23.79
C PHE A 141 -20.73 19.62 23.26
N LEU A 142 -20.32 20.54 24.14
CA LEU A 142 -19.61 21.76 23.70
C LEU A 142 -18.30 21.41 22.98
N GLN A 143 -17.75 20.23 23.28
CA GLN A 143 -16.48 19.67 22.81
C GLN A 143 -16.64 18.15 22.72
N GLY A 144 -15.83 17.49 21.89
CA GLY A 144 -15.78 16.03 21.82
C GLY A 144 -15.19 15.42 23.09
N GLY A 145 -15.47 14.14 23.32
CA GLY A 145 -14.87 13.40 24.42
C GLY A 145 -15.68 12.21 24.92
N LEU A 146 -15.14 11.56 25.95
CA LEU A 146 -15.74 10.42 26.63
C LEU A 146 -16.90 10.87 27.52
N VAL A 147 -18.02 10.17 27.39
CA VAL A 147 -19.24 10.36 28.15
C VAL A 147 -19.63 9.04 28.79
N ASP A 148 -19.81 9.03 30.11
CA ASP A 148 -20.34 7.89 30.86
C ASP A 148 -21.84 8.12 31.09
N ALA A 149 -22.68 7.38 30.38
CA ALA A 149 -24.13 7.45 30.51
C ALA A 149 -24.65 6.26 31.33
N LYS A 150 -25.29 6.56 32.47
CA LYS A 150 -26.01 5.59 33.30
C LYS A 150 -27.50 5.75 33.08
N ILE A 151 -28.10 4.73 32.49
CA ILE A 151 -29.50 4.70 32.09
C ILE A 151 -30.19 3.64 32.93
N THR A 152 -30.98 4.06 33.89
CA THR A 152 -31.75 3.15 34.75
C THR A 152 -33.16 3.06 34.24
N ILE A 153 -33.62 1.86 33.91
CA ILE A 153 -35.04 1.63 33.60
C ILE A 153 -35.80 1.58 34.92
N LEU A 154 -36.92 2.32 35.00
CA LEU A 154 -37.79 2.40 36.18
C LEU A 154 -39.11 1.65 35.98
N SER A 155 -39.67 1.73 34.78
CA SER A 155 -40.83 0.94 34.37
C SER A 155 -40.85 0.69 32.86
N ILE A 156 -41.52 -0.38 32.46
CA ILE A 156 -41.77 -0.72 31.05
C ILE A 156 -43.28 -0.96 30.93
N ASP A 157 -43.95 -0.24 30.03
CA ASP A 157 -45.41 -0.30 29.84
C ASP A 157 -46.19 -0.11 31.17
N SER A 158 -45.76 0.87 31.97
CA SER A 158 -46.29 1.14 33.33
C SER A 158 -46.12 -0.01 34.34
N ILE A 159 -45.37 -1.06 34.00
CA ILE A 159 -45.01 -2.14 34.93
C ILE A 159 -43.64 -1.78 35.53
N PRO A 160 -43.55 -1.55 36.85
CA PRO A 160 -42.26 -1.30 37.50
C PRO A 160 -41.29 -2.43 37.23
N VAL A 161 -40.03 -2.11 36.97
CA VAL A 161 -39.01 -3.14 36.82
C VAL A 161 -38.57 -3.68 38.18
N LEU A 162 -38.44 -5.00 38.26
CA LEU A 162 -37.98 -5.74 39.42
C LEU A 162 -36.67 -6.45 39.05
N GLY A 163 -35.58 -6.12 39.75
CA GLY A 163 -34.25 -6.68 39.49
C GLY A 163 -33.24 -6.27 40.56
N ASN A 164 -32.10 -6.97 40.62
CA ASN A 164 -30.98 -6.58 41.48
C ASN A 164 -30.14 -5.45 40.85
N GLU A 165 -30.22 -5.29 39.53
CA GLU A 165 -29.50 -4.30 38.75
C GLU A 165 -30.38 -3.92 37.55
N THR A 166 -30.68 -2.63 37.42
CA THR A 166 -31.55 -2.07 36.36
C THR A 166 -30.91 -0.88 35.65
N THR A 167 -29.63 -0.63 35.95
CA THR A 167 -28.83 0.49 35.43
C THR A 167 -27.90 -0.03 34.36
N PHE A 168 -28.13 0.40 33.13
CA PHE A 168 -27.25 0.17 32.00
C PHE A 168 -26.18 1.25 31.98
N GLN A 169 -24.92 0.86 31.89
CA GLN A 169 -23.81 1.79 31.70
C GLN A 169 -23.37 1.76 30.24
N ILE A 170 -23.26 2.93 29.62
CA ILE A 170 -22.76 3.10 28.25
C ILE A 170 -21.62 4.11 28.32
N MET A 171 -20.41 3.66 27.99
CA MET A 171 -19.27 4.53 27.73
C MET A 171 -19.29 4.90 26.25
N PHE A 172 -19.65 6.14 25.95
CA PHE A 172 -19.78 6.65 24.59
C PHE A 172 -18.71 7.70 24.31
N THR A 173 -18.14 7.67 23.10
CA THR A 173 -17.15 8.66 22.66
C THR A 173 -17.74 9.56 21.59
N MET A 174 -17.77 10.87 21.86
CA MET A 174 -18.10 11.87 20.84
C MET A 174 -16.81 12.32 20.17
N GLY A 175 -16.71 12.14 18.86
CA GLY A 175 -15.58 12.68 18.08
C GLY A 175 -15.65 14.20 17.98
N GLU A 176 -14.50 14.86 17.81
CA GLU A 176 -14.40 16.26 17.42
C GLU A 176 -13.28 16.44 16.39
N PHE A 177 -13.59 17.12 15.29
CA PHE A 177 -12.63 17.62 14.31
C PHE A 177 -12.13 19.00 14.73
N ILE A 178 -10.82 19.09 14.97
CA ILE A 178 -10.15 20.29 15.48
C ILE A 178 -9.20 20.80 14.38
N PRO A 179 -9.58 21.87 13.66
CA PRO A 179 -8.67 22.48 12.69
C PRO A 179 -7.57 23.24 13.43
N PHE A 180 -6.33 23.12 12.95
CA PHE A 180 -5.21 23.89 13.46
C PHE A 180 -4.23 24.21 12.34
N SER A 181 -3.57 25.36 12.44
CA SER A 181 -2.53 25.76 11.49
C SER A 181 -1.18 25.76 12.17
N THR A 182 -0.16 25.27 11.48
CA THR A 182 1.24 25.34 11.95
C THR A 182 2.18 25.66 10.81
N GLU A 183 3.30 26.31 11.15
CA GLU A 183 4.37 26.58 10.20
C GLU A 183 5.30 25.38 10.12
N ILE A 184 5.39 24.77 8.94
CA ILE A 184 6.28 23.65 8.62
C ILE A 184 7.11 24.10 7.41
N ASP A 185 8.44 24.06 7.55
CA ASP A 185 9.39 24.47 6.51
C ASP A 185 9.06 25.86 5.90
N ASP A 186 8.88 26.86 6.77
CA ASP A 186 8.58 28.26 6.45
C ASP A 186 7.24 28.48 5.70
N THR A 187 6.37 27.46 5.65
CA THR A 187 5.04 27.53 5.05
C THR A 187 3.97 27.21 6.09
N THR A 188 2.91 28.02 6.16
CA THR A 188 1.76 27.71 7.01
C THR A 188 0.88 26.67 6.33
N HIS A 189 0.63 25.57 7.02
CA HIS A 189 -0.28 24.53 6.58
C HIS A 189 -1.48 24.48 7.51
N ASP A 190 -2.66 24.26 6.94
CA ASP A 190 -3.89 23.97 7.67
C ASP A 190 -4.04 22.46 7.77
N LEU A 191 -4.05 21.95 9.00
CA LEU A 191 -4.20 20.54 9.32
C LEU A 191 -5.48 20.35 10.12
N MET A 192 -5.90 19.10 10.25
CA MET A 192 -7.03 18.72 11.06
C MET A 192 -6.59 17.61 12.02
N PHE A 193 -7.13 17.63 13.24
CA PHE A 193 -6.96 16.54 14.20
C PHE A 193 -8.32 16.07 14.65
N ALA A 194 -8.58 14.76 14.63
CA ALA A 194 -9.76 14.19 15.26
C ALA A 194 -9.40 13.57 16.60
N THR A 195 -10.15 13.90 17.64
CA THR A 195 -10.09 13.22 18.95
C THR A 195 -11.45 12.67 19.28
N TYR A 196 -11.48 11.46 19.83
CA TYR A 196 -12.72 10.82 20.27
C TYR A 196 -12.75 10.63 21.80
N PHE A 197 -11.75 11.13 22.51
CA PHE A 197 -11.58 10.81 23.93
C PHE A 197 -11.64 12.04 24.84
N ASP A 198 -10.86 13.07 24.53
CA ASP A 198 -10.89 14.34 25.25
C ASP A 198 -10.34 15.46 24.37
N LYS A 199 -10.54 16.71 24.79
CA LYS A 199 -10.12 17.90 24.05
C LYS A 199 -8.60 17.97 23.94
N ILE A 200 -8.12 18.39 22.78
CA ILE A 200 -6.71 18.76 22.61
C ILE A 200 -6.45 20.13 23.22
N GLU A 201 -5.49 20.21 24.14
CA GLU A 201 -5.07 21.45 24.81
C GLU A 201 -4.07 22.25 23.98
N GLU A 202 -3.17 21.56 23.28
CA GLU A 202 -2.04 22.19 22.59
C GLU A 202 -1.60 21.38 21.37
N PHE A 203 -1.40 22.08 20.25
CA PHE A 203 -0.66 21.59 19.09
C PHE A 203 0.71 22.27 19.04
N SER A 204 1.76 21.51 18.74
CA SER A 204 3.09 22.10 18.55
C SER A 204 3.89 21.37 17.48
N TYR A 205 4.70 22.12 16.73
CA TYR A 205 5.65 21.59 15.77
C TYR A 205 7.09 21.93 16.19
N ASP A 206 7.91 20.90 16.37
CA ASP A 206 9.35 21.02 16.58
C ASP A 206 10.06 20.91 15.23
N SER A 207 10.45 22.04 14.67
CA SER A 207 11.15 22.13 13.38
C SER A 207 12.51 21.42 13.37
N LYS A 208 13.20 21.32 14.52
CA LYS A 208 14.50 20.64 14.60
C LYS A 208 14.35 19.14 14.46
N ASN A 209 13.32 18.58 15.06
CA ASN A 209 13.04 17.14 15.03
C ASN A 209 12.01 16.75 13.96
N LYS A 210 11.47 17.72 13.22
CA LYS A 210 10.36 17.53 12.27
C LYS A 210 9.20 16.76 12.90
N LYS A 211 8.82 17.15 14.11
CA LYS A 211 7.86 16.44 14.96
C LYS A 211 6.65 17.32 15.24
N LEU A 212 5.47 16.84 14.88
CA LEU A 212 4.20 17.44 15.24
C LEU A 212 3.62 16.69 16.44
N THR A 213 3.04 17.42 17.39
CA THR A 213 2.42 16.83 18.58
C THR A 213 1.09 17.49 18.92
N ALA A 214 0.17 16.68 19.43
CA ALA A 214 -1.11 17.08 19.99
C ALA A 214 -1.17 16.56 21.42
N GLN A 215 -1.44 17.46 22.37
CA GLN A 215 -1.49 17.14 23.79
C GLN A 215 -2.95 17.07 24.25
N MET A 216 -3.32 15.94 24.83
CA MET A 216 -4.64 15.68 25.38
C MET A 216 -4.51 15.39 26.88
N PRO A 217 -5.39 15.91 27.76
CA PRO A 217 -5.47 15.44 29.14
C PRO A 217 -5.73 13.94 29.17
N PHE A 218 -5.08 13.22 30.08
CA PHE A 218 -5.33 11.79 30.20
C PHE A 218 -5.05 11.29 31.62
N ASN A 219 -6.04 10.60 32.19
CA ASN A 219 -5.90 9.95 33.48
C ASN A 219 -5.17 8.61 33.30
N TRP A 220 -3.93 8.55 33.77
CA TRP A 220 -3.11 7.33 33.71
C TRP A 220 -3.36 6.36 34.86
N ASP A 221 -4.37 6.60 35.71
CA ASP A 221 -4.76 5.64 36.74
C ASP A 221 -5.11 4.27 36.13
N ARG A 222 -4.59 3.21 36.74
CA ARG A 222 -4.74 1.86 36.21
C ARG A 222 -6.20 1.40 36.17
N GLU A 223 -6.99 1.71 37.21
CA GLU A 223 -8.39 1.30 37.26
C GLU A 223 -9.20 2.03 36.17
N PHE A 224 -8.87 3.30 35.90
CA PHE A 224 -9.46 4.05 34.79
C PHE A 224 -9.04 3.49 33.42
N ILE A 225 -7.76 3.20 33.21
CA ILE A 225 -7.31 2.60 31.93
C ILE A 225 -8.02 1.25 31.70
N GLU A 226 -8.19 0.45 32.76
CA GLU A 226 -8.90 -0.83 32.70
C GLU A 226 -10.41 -0.67 32.43
N SER A 227 -11.01 0.49 32.73
CA SER A 227 -12.44 0.76 32.50
C SER A 227 -12.76 1.30 31.10
N ILE A 228 -11.78 1.86 30.38
CA ILE A 228 -11.97 2.39 29.03
C ILE A 228 -11.62 1.36 27.95
N PRO A 229 -12.34 1.29 26.82
CA PRO A 229 -12.07 0.31 25.77
C PRO A 229 -10.80 0.64 24.98
N PHE A 230 -10.64 1.90 24.57
CA PHE A 230 -9.46 2.42 23.88
C PHE A 230 -9.47 3.95 23.83
N VAL A 231 -8.33 4.53 23.49
CA VAL A 231 -8.20 5.92 23.04
C VAL A 231 -8.03 5.93 21.53
N HIS A 232 -8.83 6.74 20.84
CA HIS A 232 -8.76 6.93 19.39
C HIS A 232 -8.48 8.40 19.06
N ALA A 233 -7.51 8.65 18.18
CA ALA A 233 -7.19 9.96 17.67
C ALA A 233 -6.55 9.88 16.28
N GLU A 234 -6.70 10.92 15.46
CA GLU A 234 -6.28 10.91 14.06
C GLU A 234 -5.66 12.27 13.67
N TYR A 235 -4.53 12.25 12.98
CA TYR A 235 -4.09 13.42 12.22
C TYR A 235 -4.56 13.32 10.78
N TYR A 236 -5.06 14.42 10.26
CA TYR A 236 -5.36 14.63 8.84
C TYR A 236 -4.35 15.65 8.31
N ILE A 237 -3.41 15.16 7.52
CA ILE A 237 -2.25 15.92 7.06
C ILE A 237 -2.41 16.14 5.56
N PRO A 238 -2.47 17.39 5.06
CA PRO A 238 -2.51 17.63 3.63
C PRO A 238 -1.28 17.03 2.94
N LYS A 239 -1.48 16.39 1.78
CA LYS A 239 -0.37 15.84 0.97
C LYS A 239 0.59 16.89 0.44
N THR A 240 0.24 18.17 0.53
CA THR A 240 1.15 19.29 0.26
C THR A 240 2.23 19.49 1.32
N VAL A 241 2.19 18.73 2.44
CA VAL A 241 3.22 18.78 3.48
C VAL A 241 4.31 17.75 3.14
N ASP A 242 5.26 18.13 2.29
CA ASP A 242 6.29 17.25 1.69
C ASP A 242 7.09 16.43 2.73
N ILE A 243 7.30 16.95 3.94
CA ILE A 243 8.03 16.23 4.99
C ILE A 243 7.27 15.05 5.59
N PHE A 244 5.95 14.96 5.39
CA PHE A 244 5.15 13.80 5.80
C PHE A 244 4.68 13.03 4.57
N GLU A 245 4.43 13.71 3.45
CA GLU A 245 4.16 13.02 2.19
C GLU A 245 5.41 12.27 1.73
N ASP A 246 6.53 12.90 1.44
CA ASP A 246 7.67 12.21 0.84
C ASP A 246 8.55 11.42 1.83
N HIS A 247 8.17 11.35 3.11
CA HIS A 247 8.94 10.68 4.16
C HIS A 247 8.09 9.68 4.95
N GLU A 248 8.77 8.76 5.63
CA GLU A 248 8.17 7.90 6.63
C GLU A 248 7.51 8.75 7.73
N ILE A 249 6.36 8.31 8.24
CA ILE A 249 5.72 8.94 9.40
C ILE A 249 5.93 8.04 10.61
N LEU A 250 6.76 8.49 11.55
CA LEU A 250 7.07 7.78 12.78
C LEU A 250 6.12 8.22 13.90
N LEU A 251 5.33 7.30 14.42
CA LEU A 251 4.35 7.61 15.47
C LEU A 251 4.94 7.43 16.87
N THR A 252 4.54 8.29 17.78
CA THR A 252 4.91 8.24 19.20
C THR A 252 3.73 8.57 20.10
N VAL A 253 3.67 7.96 21.27
CA VAL A 253 2.76 8.34 22.36
C VAL A 253 3.61 8.59 23.59
N ASN A 254 3.59 9.82 24.14
CA ASN A 254 4.48 10.23 25.24
C ASN A 254 5.97 9.90 24.95
N ASP A 255 6.43 10.18 23.74
CA ASP A 255 7.77 9.88 23.21
C ASP A 255 8.14 8.38 23.11
N LEU A 256 7.28 7.46 23.53
CA LEU A 256 7.43 6.03 23.26
C LEU A 256 7.02 5.75 21.81
N SER A 257 7.82 4.94 21.12
CA SER A 257 7.49 4.51 19.76
C SER A 257 6.15 3.78 19.75
N TYR A 258 5.26 4.21 18.86
CA TYR A 258 3.96 3.61 18.67
C TYR A 258 3.85 3.10 17.25
N PHE A 259 3.23 1.94 17.09
CA PHE A 259 2.90 1.37 15.80
C PHE A 259 1.41 1.57 15.57
N GLY A 260 1.07 2.46 14.64
CA GLY A 260 -0.28 2.80 14.25
C GLY A 260 -0.43 2.76 12.74
N THR A 261 -1.64 3.03 12.28
CA THR A 261 -1.99 2.91 10.87
C THR A 261 -1.83 4.27 10.18
N ILE A 262 -1.28 4.28 8.97
CA ILE A 262 -1.15 5.47 8.14
C ILE A 262 -1.87 5.19 6.83
N ASP A 263 -2.99 5.88 6.59
CA ASP A 263 -3.77 5.81 5.35
C ASP A 263 -3.39 6.98 4.43
N ARG A 264 -2.83 6.68 3.27
CA ARG A 264 -2.52 7.66 2.21
C ARG A 264 -3.39 7.50 0.97
N SER A 265 -4.43 6.68 1.03
CA SER A 265 -5.27 6.37 -0.13
C SER A 265 -6.14 7.56 -0.56
N GLY A 266 -6.42 8.51 0.34
CA GLY A 266 -7.14 9.74 0.04
C GLY A 266 -6.41 10.62 -0.97
N ASP A 267 -7.13 11.36 -1.81
CA ASP A 267 -6.52 12.18 -2.87
C ASP A 267 -5.74 13.39 -2.31
N ASP A 268 -6.25 14.00 -1.24
CA ASP A 268 -5.77 15.30 -0.73
C ASP A 268 -4.98 15.22 0.59
N GLU A 269 -5.18 14.15 1.37
CA GLU A 269 -4.67 14.05 2.74
C GLU A 269 -4.16 12.65 3.11
N ILE A 270 -3.32 12.62 4.14
CA ILE A 270 -2.82 11.45 4.84
C ILE A 270 -3.50 11.39 6.18
N VAL A 271 -4.11 10.27 6.52
CA VAL A 271 -4.74 10.03 7.82
C VAL A 271 -3.84 9.14 8.68
N VAL A 272 -3.41 9.64 9.83
CA VAL A 272 -2.55 8.90 10.76
C VAL A 272 -3.34 8.53 12.00
N HIS A 273 -3.62 7.23 12.18
CA HIS A 273 -4.50 6.71 13.22
C HIS A 273 -3.74 6.26 14.48
N PHE A 274 -4.18 6.77 15.63
CA PHE A 274 -3.78 6.34 16.96
C PHE A 274 -4.92 5.55 17.61
N LEU A 275 -4.85 4.21 17.58
CA LEU A 275 -5.81 3.31 18.23
C LEU A 275 -5.16 2.52 19.39
N LEU A 276 -5.36 3.04 20.60
CA LEU A 276 -4.70 2.59 21.82
C LEU A 276 -5.69 1.83 22.72
N SER A 277 -5.77 0.50 22.57
CA SER A 277 -6.53 -0.36 23.50
C SER A 277 -6.03 -0.25 24.94
N SER A 278 -6.88 -0.55 25.93
CA SER A 278 -6.52 -0.62 27.36
C SER A 278 -5.25 -1.42 27.61
N LYS A 279 -5.07 -2.57 26.92
CA LYS A 279 -3.86 -3.40 27.03
C LYS A 279 -2.58 -2.67 26.59
N LYS A 280 -2.66 -1.91 25.49
CA LYS A 280 -1.53 -1.09 25.00
C LYS A 280 -1.23 0.04 25.98
N LEU A 281 -2.26 0.70 26.49
CA LEU A 281 -2.14 1.77 27.47
C LEU A 281 -1.51 1.30 28.79
N LEU A 282 -1.94 0.15 29.31
CA LEU A 282 -1.33 -0.46 30.52
C LEU A 282 0.14 -0.81 30.30
N LYS A 283 0.50 -1.31 29.12
CA LYS A 283 1.90 -1.57 28.78
C LYS A 283 2.72 -0.28 28.73
N MET A 284 2.18 0.78 28.13
CA MET A 284 2.82 2.10 28.10
C MET A 284 2.97 2.69 29.51
N PHE A 285 1.97 2.51 30.36
CA PHE A 285 2.03 2.88 31.78
C PHE A 285 3.18 2.18 32.51
N ASP A 286 3.36 0.88 32.29
CA ASP A 286 4.44 0.10 32.92
C ASP A 286 5.85 0.47 32.38
N GLU A 287 5.95 0.88 31.10
CA GLU A 287 7.21 1.24 30.42
C GLU A 287 7.62 2.71 30.62
N ALA A 288 6.70 3.57 31.03
CA ALA A 288 6.95 4.97 31.22
C ALA A 288 7.73 5.27 32.50
N SER A 289 8.62 6.28 32.43
CA SER A 289 9.28 6.82 33.61
C SER A 289 8.24 7.54 34.49
N SER A 290 8.41 7.52 35.82
CA SER A 290 7.47 7.95 36.87
C SER A 290 7.01 9.43 36.85
N ASN A 291 7.23 10.17 35.76
CA ASN A 291 6.74 11.53 35.53
C ASN A 291 5.85 11.56 34.29
N GLN A 292 4.84 10.71 34.22
CA GLN A 292 3.76 10.99 33.28
C GLN A 292 2.99 12.18 33.84
N ASN A 293 3.10 13.31 33.15
CA ASN A 293 2.15 14.41 33.29
C ASN A 293 0.74 13.83 33.07
N ASP A 294 -0.31 14.47 33.59
CA ASP A 294 -1.74 14.10 33.42
C ASP A 294 -2.21 14.26 31.96
N LYS A 295 -1.39 13.85 30.99
CA LYS A 295 -1.48 14.11 29.56
C LYS A 295 -1.00 12.91 28.74
N MET A 296 -1.62 12.78 27.57
CA MET A 296 -1.22 11.94 26.47
C MET A 296 -0.77 12.82 25.31
N ILE A 297 0.41 12.56 24.77
CA ILE A 297 1.02 13.33 23.68
C ILE A 297 1.09 12.44 22.44
N PHE A 298 0.22 12.71 21.47
CA PHE A 298 0.23 12.04 20.16
C PHE A 298 1.24 12.75 19.27
N GLY A 299 2.37 12.09 18.99
CA GLY A 299 3.43 12.67 18.18
C GLY A 299 3.60 11.95 16.86
N ILE A 300 3.68 12.69 15.76
CA ILE A 300 4.13 12.20 14.46
C ILE A 300 5.45 12.87 14.10
N LYS A 301 6.40 12.11 13.58
CA LYS A 301 7.73 12.60 13.24
C LYS A 301 8.10 12.17 11.83
N SER A 302 8.57 13.11 11.02
CA SER A 302 9.16 12.81 9.71
C SER A 302 10.42 11.97 9.90
N GLY A 303 10.41 10.77 9.31
CA GLY A 303 11.50 9.80 9.32
C GLY A 303 12.45 10.01 8.15
N ASN A 304 12.93 8.90 7.58
CA ASN A 304 13.72 8.97 6.36
C ASN A 304 12.83 9.35 5.17
N ALA A 305 13.42 9.92 4.12
CA ALA A 305 12.72 10.03 2.84
C ALA A 305 12.22 8.63 2.45
N ARG A 306 10.96 8.53 2.03
CA ARG A 306 10.37 7.28 1.58
C ARG A 306 11.27 6.75 0.47
N ASP A 307 11.59 5.46 0.54
CA ASP A 307 12.11 4.72 -0.60
C ASP A 307 10.94 4.55 -1.59
N ILE A 308 10.48 5.63 -2.22
CA ILE A 308 9.63 5.55 -3.40
C ILE A 308 10.52 4.91 -4.45
N GLN A 309 10.06 3.79 -5.01
CA GLN A 309 10.69 3.03 -6.09
C GLN A 309 11.58 3.92 -6.97
N LYS A 310 12.85 3.55 -7.20
CA LYS A 310 13.66 4.23 -8.23
C LYS A 310 12.80 4.32 -9.48
N GLU A 311 12.63 5.51 -10.06
CA GLU A 311 11.75 5.73 -11.23
C GLU A 311 12.02 4.76 -12.39
N ASN A 312 13.24 4.20 -12.45
CA ASN A 312 13.69 3.28 -13.49
C ASN A 312 13.94 1.84 -12.99
N ALA A 313 13.59 1.47 -11.75
CA ALA A 313 13.77 0.10 -11.27
C ALA A 313 12.72 -0.82 -11.90
N SER A 314 13.20 -1.79 -12.68
CA SER A 314 12.36 -2.74 -13.39
C SER A 314 12.75 -4.17 -13.03
N LEU A 315 11.77 -4.97 -12.63
CA LEU A 315 11.96 -6.42 -12.47
C LEU A 315 12.43 -7.07 -13.80
N GLU A 316 12.03 -6.50 -14.93
CA GLU A 316 12.40 -6.94 -16.29
C GLU A 316 13.86 -6.64 -16.63
N ASP A 317 14.49 -5.68 -15.96
CA ASP A 317 15.91 -5.36 -16.09
C ASP A 317 16.76 -6.07 -15.01
N GLY A 318 16.12 -6.87 -14.15
CA GLY A 318 16.77 -7.63 -13.09
C GLY A 318 17.04 -6.83 -11.81
N ASP A 319 16.37 -5.70 -11.65
CA ASP A 319 16.41 -4.90 -10.43
C ASP A 319 15.62 -5.55 -9.29
N LYS A 320 15.95 -5.13 -8.07
CA LYS A 320 15.12 -5.36 -6.88
C LYS A 320 14.14 -4.19 -6.77
N VAL A 321 12.84 -4.49 -6.82
CA VAL A 321 11.77 -3.51 -6.63
C VAL A 321 11.34 -3.50 -5.17
N ILE A 322 11.10 -2.31 -4.65
CA ILE A 322 10.76 -2.05 -3.24
C ILE A 322 9.36 -1.44 -3.22
N VAL A 323 8.49 -2.00 -2.40
CA VAL A 323 7.11 -1.54 -2.21
C VAL A 323 6.81 -1.51 -0.73
N LEU A 324 6.37 -0.36 -0.22
CA LEU A 324 5.78 -0.28 1.12
C LEU A 324 4.39 -0.90 1.08
N SER A 325 4.02 -1.59 2.16
CA SER A 325 2.67 -2.14 2.29
C SER A 325 1.64 -1.02 2.45
N SER A 326 0.36 -1.32 2.21
CA SER A 326 -0.74 -0.33 2.23
C SER A 326 -0.86 0.44 3.55
N GLU A 327 -0.49 -0.21 4.67
CA GLU A 327 -0.51 0.37 6.01
C GLU A 327 0.88 0.89 6.43
N GLU A 328 1.89 0.78 5.55
CA GLU A 328 3.31 1.05 5.80
C GLU A 328 3.92 0.22 6.93
N ASP A 329 3.30 -0.91 7.27
CA ASP A 329 3.73 -1.83 8.32
C ASP A 329 4.93 -2.71 7.88
N TRP A 330 5.05 -2.96 6.57
CA TRP A 330 6.17 -3.70 5.96
C TRP A 330 6.74 -2.96 4.76
N LYS A 331 8.05 -3.11 4.56
CA LYS A 331 8.75 -2.81 3.32
C LYS A 331 9.04 -4.12 2.60
N PHE A 332 8.36 -4.37 1.50
CA PHE A 332 8.53 -5.57 0.69
C PHE A 332 9.61 -5.35 -0.37
N HIS A 333 10.53 -6.30 -0.50
CA HIS A 333 11.43 -6.35 -1.64
C HIS A 333 11.06 -7.54 -2.54
N LEU A 334 10.97 -7.29 -3.84
CA LEU A 334 10.78 -8.34 -4.85
C LEU A 334 11.93 -8.30 -5.86
N SER A 335 12.44 -9.47 -6.22
CA SER A 335 13.35 -9.65 -7.36
C SER A 335 13.07 -10.97 -8.08
N LEU A 336 13.49 -11.08 -9.35
CA LEU A 336 13.18 -12.24 -10.20
C LEU A 336 14.44 -13.01 -10.60
N THR A 337 14.28 -14.34 -10.76
CA THR A 337 15.26 -15.23 -11.39
C THR A 337 14.57 -16.10 -12.46
N PRO A 338 15.09 -16.19 -13.70
CA PRO A 338 16.25 -15.47 -14.22
C PRO A 338 16.00 -13.96 -14.27
N LYS A 339 17.08 -13.19 -14.13
CA LYS A 339 17.04 -11.74 -14.33
C LYS A 339 16.78 -11.45 -15.81
N GLY A 340 16.03 -10.40 -16.11
CA GLY A 340 15.79 -9.99 -17.49
C GLY A 340 14.34 -10.24 -17.94
N LYS A 341 14.14 -10.17 -19.26
CA LYS A 341 12.84 -10.38 -19.89
C LYS A 341 12.31 -11.79 -19.62
N ILE A 342 11.06 -11.84 -19.20
CA ILE A 342 10.35 -13.08 -18.87
C ILE A 342 9.65 -13.57 -20.12
N ASN A 343 9.78 -14.87 -20.41
CA ASN A 343 9.14 -15.49 -21.55
C ASN A 343 8.08 -16.50 -21.11
N PRO A 344 7.05 -16.73 -21.95
CA PRO A 344 6.07 -17.78 -21.72
C PRO A 344 6.73 -19.16 -21.59
N ASP A 345 6.08 -20.05 -20.85
CA ASP A 345 6.46 -21.45 -20.63
C ASP A 345 7.85 -21.65 -19.99
N LYS A 346 8.42 -20.59 -19.39
CA LYS A 346 9.65 -20.65 -18.61
C LYS A 346 9.34 -20.37 -17.15
N ASP A 347 9.87 -21.22 -16.28
CA ASP A 347 9.79 -21.01 -14.84
C ASP A 347 10.55 -19.73 -14.46
N ILE A 348 9.88 -18.87 -13.72
CA ILE A 348 10.50 -17.77 -12.98
C ILE A 348 10.40 -18.03 -11.48
N THR A 349 11.34 -17.49 -10.73
CA THR A 349 11.32 -17.48 -9.27
C THR A 349 11.19 -16.05 -8.78
N LEU A 350 10.16 -15.79 -7.99
CA LEU A 350 9.92 -14.55 -7.26
C LEU A 350 10.63 -14.66 -5.91
N HIS A 351 11.61 -13.80 -5.65
CA HIS A 351 12.30 -13.71 -4.36
C HIS A 351 11.73 -12.55 -3.56
N ILE A 352 11.09 -12.85 -2.44
CA ILE A 352 10.38 -11.89 -1.58
C ILE A 352 11.16 -11.71 -0.29
N GLU A 353 11.32 -10.47 0.18
CA GLU A 353 11.90 -10.15 1.49
C GLU A 353 10.98 -9.19 2.25
N PHE A 354 10.85 -9.41 3.57
CA PHE A 354 10.03 -8.59 4.47
C PHE A 354 10.93 -7.76 5.37
N HIS A 355 10.87 -6.44 5.23
CA HIS A 355 11.68 -5.51 6.00
C HIS A 355 10.83 -4.63 6.91
N ASP A 356 11.40 -4.28 8.04
CA ASP A 356 10.92 -3.18 8.89
C ASP A 356 11.11 -1.88 8.10
N PRO A 357 10.04 -1.11 7.86
CA PRO A 357 10.09 0.09 7.02
C PRO A 357 11.16 1.08 7.46
N ILE A 358 11.27 1.29 8.78
CA ILE A 358 12.06 2.35 9.42
C ILE A 358 13.54 1.96 9.50
N THR A 359 13.81 0.76 10.02
CA THR A 359 15.17 0.27 10.29
C THR A 359 15.76 -0.46 9.09
N ASN A 360 14.94 -0.81 8.11
CA ASN A 360 15.26 -1.66 6.96
C ASN A 360 15.80 -3.05 7.35
N SER A 361 15.55 -3.49 8.59
CA SER A 361 15.97 -4.80 9.08
C SER A 361 14.98 -5.89 8.64
N ILE A 362 15.47 -7.10 8.37
CA ILE A 362 14.60 -8.21 7.97
C ILE A 362 13.71 -8.61 9.15
N ILE A 363 12.38 -8.60 8.93
CA ILE A 363 11.38 -9.12 9.86
C ILE A 363 11.26 -10.62 9.61
N LYS A 364 11.39 -11.42 10.67
CA LYS A 364 11.28 -12.89 10.60
C LYS A 364 9.88 -13.38 10.94
N GLN A 365 9.59 -14.64 10.64
CA GLN A 365 8.34 -15.33 11.02
C GLN A 365 7.10 -14.67 10.42
N ASN A 366 7.14 -14.34 9.12
CA ASN A 366 5.97 -13.80 8.42
C ASN A 366 5.19 -14.93 7.75
N VAL A 367 3.87 -14.97 7.97
CA VAL A 367 2.93 -15.79 7.21
C VAL A 367 2.15 -14.87 6.28
N TYR A 368 1.97 -15.18 5.01
CA TYR A 368 1.32 -14.27 4.06
C TYR A 368 0.57 -15.00 2.95
N ASP A 369 -0.29 -14.28 2.24
CA ASP A 369 -0.99 -14.72 1.05
C ASP A 369 -0.37 -14.05 -0.19
N LEU A 370 -0.26 -14.81 -1.30
CA LEU A 370 0.28 -14.34 -2.58
C LEU A 370 -0.69 -14.66 -3.71
N GLU A 371 -1.10 -13.64 -4.44
CA GLU A 371 -1.94 -13.78 -5.65
C GLU A 371 -1.21 -13.18 -6.85
N ILE A 372 -1.23 -13.90 -7.96
CA ILE A 372 -0.55 -13.47 -9.19
C ILE A 372 -1.58 -13.40 -10.29
N PHE A 373 -1.61 -12.27 -10.99
CA PHE A 373 -2.52 -11.98 -12.08
C PHE A 373 -1.73 -11.86 -13.38
N LEU A 374 -2.22 -12.46 -14.47
CA LEU A 374 -1.77 -12.20 -15.83
C LEU A 374 -2.93 -11.59 -16.62
N ASN A 375 -2.74 -10.41 -17.18
CA ASN A 375 -3.76 -9.67 -17.93
C ASN A 375 -5.09 -9.53 -17.15
N GLY A 376 -4.99 -9.30 -15.83
CA GLY A 376 -6.12 -9.15 -14.92
C GLY A 376 -6.81 -10.45 -14.50
N LYS A 377 -6.33 -11.63 -14.93
CA LYS A 377 -6.83 -12.94 -14.49
C LYS A 377 -5.88 -13.57 -13.50
N ILE A 378 -6.41 -14.14 -12.41
CA ILE A 378 -5.61 -14.89 -11.44
C ILE A 378 -5.01 -16.12 -12.13
N VAL A 379 -3.69 -16.22 -12.11
CA VAL A 379 -2.92 -17.40 -12.56
C VAL A 379 -2.47 -18.27 -11.39
N GLU A 380 -2.12 -17.65 -10.26
CA GLU A 380 -1.75 -18.35 -9.02
C GLU A 380 -2.39 -17.67 -7.81
N SER A 381 -2.80 -18.47 -6.83
CA SER A 381 -3.33 -17.99 -5.55
C SER A 381 -2.90 -18.93 -4.44
N MET A 382 -2.01 -18.46 -3.58
CA MET A 382 -1.41 -19.21 -2.48
C MET A 382 -1.75 -18.51 -1.17
N LYS A 383 -2.15 -19.28 -0.17
CA LYS A 383 -2.50 -18.76 1.15
C LYS A 383 -1.65 -19.38 2.24
N GLY A 384 -1.29 -18.58 3.24
CA GLY A 384 -0.51 -19.00 4.39
C GLY A 384 0.90 -19.50 4.04
N LEU A 385 1.56 -18.86 3.07
CA LEU A 385 2.98 -19.06 2.80
C LEU A 385 3.82 -18.61 4.00
N ASP A 386 4.90 -19.31 4.30
CA ASP A 386 5.73 -19.09 5.50
C ASP A 386 7.13 -18.58 5.11
N ALA A 387 7.38 -17.30 5.35
CA ALA A 387 8.67 -16.64 5.26
C ALA A 387 9.36 -16.60 6.64
N TYR A 388 9.70 -17.78 7.16
CA TYR A 388 10.18 -17.95 8.54
C TYR A 388 11.45 -17.11 8.85
N ASP A 389 12.38 -17.01 7.91
CA ASP A 389 13.60 -16.20 8.08
C ASP A 389 13.46 -14.76 7.59
N GLY A 390 12.24 -14.37 7.18
CA GLY A 390 11.91 -13.09 6.59
C GLY A 390 12.06 -13.02 5.08
N THR A 391 12.37 -14.15 4.43
CA THR A 391 12.47 -14.26 2.98
C THR A 391 11.68 -15.47 2.47
N ASP A 392 11.26 -15.42 1.21
CA ASP A 392 10.63 -16.55 0.52
C ASP A 392 11.00 -16.57 -0.97
N SER A 393 10.82 -17.72 -1.62
CA SER A 393 11.09 -17.90 -3.05
C SER A 393 10.02 -18.77 -3.70
N VAL A 394 9.18 -18.14 -4.53
CA VAL A 394 8.01 -18.76 -5.15
C VAL A 394 8.23 -18.94 -6.64
N LYS A 395 8.02 -20.15 -7.16
CA LYS A 395 8.15 -20.44 -8.59
C LYS A 395 6.82 -20.33 -9.32
N VAL A 396 6.83 -19.71 -10.49
CA VAL A 396 5.65 -19.43 -11.31
C VAL A 396 6.00 -19.57 -12.78
N THR A 397 5.03 -20.02 -13.57
CA THR A 397 5.16 -20.15 -15.04
C THR A 397 3.96 -19.48 -15.67
N PHE A 398 4.17 -18.70 -16.74
CA PHE A 398 3.11 -18.02 -17.48
C PHE A 398 2.92 -18.67 -18.85
N ASP A 399 1.68 -18.89 -19.24
CA ASP A 399 1.30 -19.53 -20.50
C ASP A 399 1.07 -18.52 -21.65
N ASP A 400 1.02 -17.23 -21.33
CA ASP A 400 0.76 -16.16 -22.30
C ASP A 400 1.62 -14.91 -22.00
N VAL A 401 1.69 -14.02 -22.98
CA VAL A 401 2.33 -12.70 -22.87
C VAL A 401 1.40 -11.69 -22.22
N GLY A 402 1.96 -10.69 -21.56
CA GLY A 402 1.18 -9.59 -21.02
C GLY A 402 1.66 -9.06 -19.68
N SER A 403 0.80 -8.23 -19.08
CA SER A 403 1.09 -7.57 -17.80
C SER A 403 0.79 -8.50 -16.64
N VAL A 404 1.74 -8.59 -15.72
CA VAL A 404 1.64 -9.36 -14.49
C VAL A 404 1.54 -8.43 -13.30
N ILE A 405 0.67 -8.78 -12.35
CA ILE A 405 0.62 -8.18 -11.01
C ILE A 405 0.84 -9.31 -10.01
N ALA A 406 1.83 -9.18 -9.13
CA ALA A 406 2.03 -10.05 -7.97
C ALA A 406 1.62 -9.27 -6.72
N ARG A 407 0.61 -9.75 -6.00
CA ARG A 407 0.04 -9.13 -4.81
C ARG A 407 0.35 -9.97 -3.57
N ILE A 408 1.07 -9.37 -2.64
CA ILE A 408 1.26 -9.86 -1.27
C ILE A 408 0.14 -9.31 -0.40
N SER A 409 -0.46 -10.13 0.45
CA SER A 409 -1.53 -9.72 1.36
C SER A 409 -1.57 -10.53 2.64
N ASN A 410 -2.38 -10.11 3.61
CA ASN A 410 -2.70 -10.88 4.82
C ASN A 410 -1.46 -11.27 5.66
N VAL A 411 -0.44 -10.40 5.70
CA VAL A 411 0.82 -10.69 6.38
C VAL A 411 0.57 -10.79 7.89
N ASN A 412 0.86 -11.94 8.50
CA ASN A 412 0.60 -12.28 9.90
C ASN A 412 -0.86 -12.04 10.34
N ASN A 413 -1.82 -12.25 9.43
CA ASN A 413 -3.24 -11.93 9.61
C ASN A 413 -3.58 -10.43 9.74
N PHE A 414 -2.66 -9.54 9.35
CA PHE A 414 -2.94 -8.13 9.16
C PHE A 414 -3.38 -7.89 7.72
N GLY A 415 -4.45 -7.10 7.53
CA GLY A 415 -5.07 -6.86 6.22
C GLY A 415 -4.25 -6.05 5.22
N THR A 416 -2.95 -5.83 5.49
CA THR A 416 -2.07 -5.05 4.63
C THR A 416 -1.84 -5.73 3.28
N THR A 417 -1.49 -4.93 2.27
CA THR A 417 -1.22 -5.43 0.91
C THR A 417 0.00 -4.74 0.28
N GLY A 418 0.63 -5.38 -0.70
CA GLY A 418 1.65 -4.76 -1.55
C GLY A 418 1.63 -5.38 -2.94
N GLU A 419 1.71 -4.55 -3.98
CA GLU A 419 1.61 -4.99 -5.37
C GLU A 419 2.88 -4.69 -6.17
N PHE A 420 3.29 -5.65 -6.99
CA PHE A 420 4.42 -5.52 -7.91
C PHE A 420 3.95 -5.79 -9.33
N ALA A 421 4.40 -4.98 -10.29
CA ALA A 421 4.06 -5.14 -11.69
C ALA A 421 5.29 -5.45 -12.55
N PHE A 422 5.12 -6.32 -13.55
CA PHE A 422 6.11 -6.62 -14.57
C PHE A 422 5.44 -7.21 -15.82
N ARG A 423 6.20 -7.50 -16.88
CA ARG A 423 5.65 -8.02 -18.14
C ARG A 423 6.30 -9.33 -18.58
N VAL A 424 5.48 -10.24 -19.08
CA VAL A 424 5.89 -11.40 -19.88
C VAL A 424 5.88 -10.99 -21.34
N SER A 425 7.03 -11.13 -22.01
CA SER A 425 7.23 -10.74 -23.40
C SER A 425 7.59 -11.93 -24.26
N GLU A 426 7.27 -11.86 -25.56
CA GLU A 426 7.72 -12.88 -26.50
C GLU A 426 9.25 -13.03 -26.44
N PRO A 427 9.78 -14.27 -26.58
CA PRO A 427 11.20 -14.48 -26.73
C PRO A 427 11.71 -13.65 -27.91
N LYS A 428 12.54 -12.65 -27.65
CA LYS A 428 13.33 -12.03 -28.72
C LYS A 428 14.35 -13.09 -29.11
N GLU A 429 14.35 -13.55 -30.37
CA GLU A 429 15.41 -14.43 -30.85
C GLU A 429 16.75 -13.75 -30.56
N GLU A 430 17.51 -14.28 -29.59
CA GLU A 430 18.90 -13.88 -29.44
C GLU A 430 19.63 -14.39 -30.67
N LEU A 431 19.95 -13.46 -31.56
CA LEU A 431 20.78 -13.75 -32.72
C LEU A 431 22.18 -14.12 -32.21
N SER A 432 22.42 -15.43 -32.08
CA SER A 432 23.77 -15.96 -31.91
C SER A 432 24.56 -15.69 -33.18
N SER A 433 25.72 -15.05 -33.05
CA SER A 433 26.59 -14.68 -34.16
C SER A 433 28.00 -15.17 -33.93
N ASP A 434 28.63 -15.73 -34.96
CA ASP A 434 30.05 -16.06 -34.95
C ASP A 434 30.92 -14.81 -35.15
N TYR A 435 30.42 -13.84 -35.92
CA TYR A 435 31.10 -12.58 -36.24
C TYR A 435 30.15 -11.40 -36.16
N VAL A 436 30.67 -10.25 -35.76
CA VAL A 436 29.94 -8.98 -35.70
C VAL A 436 30.59 -7.95 -36.62
N VAL A 437 29.78 -7.24 -37.39
CA VAL A 437 30.17 -6.11 -38.22
C VAL A 437 29.41 -4.88 -37.77
N ASP A 438 30.11 -3.84 -37.37
CA ASP A 438 29.50 -2.57 -36.98
C ASP A 438 29.24 -1.71 -38.21
N ILE A 439 28.04 -1.14 -38.32
CA ILE A 439 27.77 0.00 -39.20
C ILE A 439 28.12 1.26 -38.41
N THR A 440 29.16 1.97 -38.82
CA THR A 440 29.77 3.01 -37.97
C THR A 440 28.95 4.28 -37.92
N ALA A 441 29.00 4.98 -36.78
CA ALA A 441 28.34 6.27 -36.62
C ALA A 441 28.89 7.30 -37.62
N GLY A 442 28.00 7.98 -38.34
CA GLY A 442 28.36 8.96 -39.35
C GLY A 442 28.60 8.39 -40.75
N SER A 443 28.44 7.08 -40.95
CA SER A 443 28.61 6.42 -42.26
C SER A 443 27.56 6.84 -43.29
N TYR A 444 26.46 7.48 -42.86
CA TYR A 444 25.47 8.13 -43.73
C TYR A 444 26.00 9.36 -44.50
N LEU A 445 27.21 9.83 -44.19
CA LEU A 445 27.91 10.86 -44.98
C LEU A 445 29.07 10.22 -45.76
N PRO A 446 29.33 10.68 -47.01
CA PRO A 446 30.54 10.31 -47.72
C PRO A 446 31.79 10.70 -46.92
N GLY A 447 32.80 9.83 -46.93
CA GLY A 447 34.08 9.98 -46.25
C GLY A 447 34.65 8.63 -45.81
N CYS A 448 33.81 7.75 -45.29
CA CYS A 448 34.21 6.45 -44.73
C CYS A 448 34.67 5.43 -45.80
N GLU A 449 34.35 5.67 -47.08
CA GLU A 449 34.82 4.86 -48.20
C GLU A 449 36.32 5.06 -48.50
N ASN A 450 36.91 6.17 -48.03
CA ASN A 450 38.31 6.48 -48.28
C ASN A 450 39.26 5.71 -47.33
N ASP A 451 38.74 5.19 -46.22
CA ASP A 451 39.50 4.46 -45.20
C ASP A 451 38.85 3.12 -44.80
N ASN A 452 37.84 2.67 -45.55
CA ASN A 452 37.08 1.43 -45.32
C ASN A 452 36.50 1.34 -43.90
N SER A 453 36.05 2.48 -43.35
CA SER A 453 35.48 2.56 -42.00
C SER A 453 33.95 2.51 -41.97
N CYS A 454 33.27 2.36 -43.12
CA CYS A 454 31.80 2.33 -43.18
C CYS A 454 31.21 1.10 -42.47
N TYR A 455 31.77 -0.08 -42.76
CA TYR A 455 31.49 -1.33 -42.07
C TYR A 455 32.78 -1.79 -41.38
N ILE A 456 32.74 -2.12 -40.09
CA ILE A 456 33.93 -2.52 -39.33
C ILE A 456 33.73 -3.91 -38.72
N PRO A 457 34.59 -4.89 -39.05
CA PRO A 457 35.62 -4.83 -40.09
C PRO A 457 35.02 -4.77 -41.52
N PRO A 458 35.71 -4.16 -42.50
CA PRO A 458 35.20 -4.03 -43.87
C PRO A 458 35.20 -5.34 -44.66
N SER A 459 36.01 -6.30 -44.22
CA SER A 459 36.03 -7.66 -44.76
C SER A 459 36.21 -8.66 -43.63
N ILE A 460 35.44 -9.76 -43.67
CA ILE A 460 35.65 -10.90 -42.77
C ILE A 460 35.75 -12.21 -43.53
N THR A 461 36.63 -13.09 -43.04
CA THR A 461 36.75 -14.47 -43.51
C THR A 461 36.11 -15.39 -42.49
N ILE A 462 35.13 -16.17 -42.94
CA ILE A 462 34.34 -17.10 -42.12
C ILE A 462 34.34 -18.49 -42.77
N GLN A 463 34.01 -19.52 -42.00
CA GLN A 463 33.76 -20.87 -42.46
C GLN A 463 32.28 -21.06 -42.84
N PRO A 464 31.96 -22.05 -43.69
CA PRO A 464 30.57 -22.42 -43.96
C PRO A 464 29.75 -22.68 -42.71
N SER A 465 28.46 -22.35 -42.79
CA SER A 465 27.46 -22.42 -41.72
C SER A 465 27.62 -21.41 -40.58
N GLN A 466 28.55 -20.45 -40.67
CA GLN A 466 28.68 -19.39 -39.67
C GLN A 466 27.71 -18.23 -39.90
N VAL A 467 27.35 -17.55 -38.82
CA VAL A 467 26.42 -16.42 -38.79
C VAL A 467 27.16 -15.10 -38.60
N VAL A 468 26.88 -14.13 -39.46
CA VAL A 468 27.36 -12.75 -39.33
C VAL A 468 26.21 -11.87 -38.86
N LEU A 469 26.48 -11.03 -37.86
CA LEU A 469 25.55 -10.04 -37.32
C LEU A 469 26.06 -8.64 -37.63
N TRP A 470 25.23 -7.84 -38.27
CA TRP A 470 25.47 -6.42 -38.45
C TRP A 470 24.72 -5.63 -37.37
N GLU A 471 25.42 -4.73 -36.69
CA GLU A 471 24.84 -3.83 -35.69
C GLU A 471 24.91 -2.40 -36.19
N ASN A 472 23.76 -1.73 -36.27
CA ASN A 472 23.73 -0.33 -36.69
C ASN A 472 24.05 0.58 -35.50
N LYS A 473 25.32 1.01 -35.40
CA LYS A 473 25.77 1.98 -34.39
C LYS A 473 25.61 3.43 -34.84
N ASP A 474 25.13 3.65 -36.05
CA ASP A 474 24.71 4.96 -36.52
C ASP A 474 23.31 5.29 -36.00
N SER A 475 23.02 6.59 -35.87
CA SER A 475 21.66 7.07 -35.61
C SER A 475 20.77 7.02 -36.86
N SER A 476 21.40 7.01 -38.04
CA SER A 476 20.73 6.93 -39.35
C SER A 476 20.37 5.50 -39.72
N ALA A 477 19.31 5.33 -40.52
CA ALA A 477 18.92 4.04 -41.05
C ALA A 477 19.89 3.56 -42.14
N HIS A 478 20.20 2.27 -42.14
CA HIS A 478 21.13 1.63 -43.09
C HIS A 478 20.58 0.32 -43.64
N THR A 479 21.26 -0.27 -44.61
CA THR A 479 20.98 -1.63 -45.11
C THR A 479 22.28 -2.41 -45.26
N VAL A 480 22.15 -3.73 -45.35
CA VAL A 480 23.19 -4.70 -45.67
C VAL A 480 22.62 -5.57 -46.79
N THR A 481 22.95 -5.22 -48.03
CA THR A 481 22.33 -5.82 -49.21
C THR A 481 23.42 -6.36 -50.13
N SER A 482 23.35 -7.66 -50.42
CA SER A 482 24.30 -8.35 -51.29
C SER A 482 24.36 -7.75 -52.70
N GLY A 483 25.56 -7.54 -53.22
CA GLY A 483 25.83 -6.90 -54.51
C GLY A 483 26.77 -5.70 -54.41
N THR A 484 26.86 -4.92 -55.47
CA THR A 484 27.63 -3.66 -55.52
C THR A 484 26.80 -2.54 -56.15
N PRO A 485 27.12 -1.26 -55.90
CA PRO A 485 26.41 -0.13 -56.49
C PRO A 485 26.38 -0.14 -58.02
N ASP A 486 27.45 -0.62 -58.66
CA ASP A 486 27.61 -0.60 -60.12
C ASP A 486 26.80 -1.68 -60.83
N ILE A 487 26.62 -2.84 -60.19
CA ILE A 487 25.97 -4.03 -60.76
C ILE A 487 24.52 -4.15 -60.25
N GLY A 488 24.24 -3.60 -59.08
CA GLY A 488 22.98 -3.79 -58.35
C GLY A 488 23.02 -5.00 -57.43
N THR A 489 21.86 -5.37 -56.88
CA THR A 489 21.74 -6.44 -55.89
C THR A 489 21.99 -7.82 -56.51
N SER A 490 22.79 -8.68 -55.86
CA SER A 490 23.00 -10.07 -56.30
C SER A 490 21.88 -11.02 -55.83
N GLY A 491 21.10 -10.61 -54.81
CA GLY A 491 19.95 -11.35 -54.29
C GLY A 491 20.30 -12.48 -53.33
N SER A 492 21.55 -12.57 -52.85
CA SER A 492 21.99 -13.58 -51.87
C SER A 492 21.45 -13.31 -50.47
N PHE A 493 21.44 -12.05 -50.04
CA PHE A 493 20.83 -11.56 -48.80
C PHE A 493 20.46 -10.09 -48.90
N ASP A 494 19.45 -9.69 -48.13
CA ASP A 494 19.00 -8.31 -47.99
C ASP A 494 18.41 -8.11 -46.59
N SER A 495 18.97 -7.17 -45.83
CA SER A 495 18.48 -6.83 -44.49
C SER A 495 17.18 -6.05 -44.48
N GLY A 496 16.82 -5.42 -45.61
CA GLY A 496 15.91 -4.28 -45.57
C GLY A 496 16.48 -3.14 -44.72
N ILE A 497 15.59 -2.28 -44.21
CA ILE A 497 15.98 -1.13 -43.38
C ILE A 497 16.36 -1.57 -41.96
N ILE A 498 17.57 -1.24 -41.53
CA ILE A 498 18.07 -1.39 -40.17
C ILE A 498 18.06 0.00 -39.52
N ALA A 499 17.13 0.25 -38.59
CA ALA A 499 17.09 1.50 -37.82
C ALA A 499 18.32 1.63 -36.90
N GLY A 500 18.62 2.83 -36.41
CA GLY A 500 19.71 3.04 -35.47
C GLY A 500 19.52 2.21 -34.19
N GLY A 501 20.55 1.48 -33.77
CA GLY A 501 20.52 0.55 -32.63
C GLY A 501 19.95 -0.85 -32.94
N GLU A 502 19.36 -1.06 -34.12
CA GLU A 502 18.85 -2.37 -34.54
C GLU A 502 19.94 -3.23 -35.20
N LYS A 503 19.65 -4.52 -35.37
CA LYS A 503 20.59 -5.52 -35.85
C LYS A 503 20.00 -6.39 -36.97
N PHE A 504 20.86 -6.91 -37.82
CA PHE A 504 20.52 -7.88 -38.86
C PHE A 504 21.51 -9.04 -38.83
N SER A 505 21.09 -10.28 -39.02
CA SER A 505 22.00 -11.42 -39.16
C SER A 505 21.73 -12.24 -40.41
N PHE A 506 22.78 -12.88 -40.92
CA PHE A 506 22.69 -13.80 -42.03
C PHE A 506 23.64 -14.99 -41.84
N LYS A 507 23.16 -16.19 -42.14
CA LYS A 507 23.94 -17.43 -42.10
C LYS A 507 24.47 -17.76 -43.48
N PHE A 508 25.79 -17.90 -43.60
CA PHE A 508 26.44 -18.22 -44.87
C PHE A 508 26.68 -19.71 -45.00
N GLU A 509 26.00 -20.39 -45.92
CA GLU A 509 26.11 -21.85 -46.07
C GLU A 509 27.10 -22.28 -47.16
N GLU A 510 27.31 -21.44 -48.18
CA GLU A 510 28.12 -21.78 -49.35
C GLU A 510 29.45 -21.00 -49.39
N ASN A 511 30.52 -21.67 -49.83
CA ASN A 511 31.81 -21.02 -50.06
C ASN A 511 31.69 -19.95 -51.16
N GLY A 512 32.31 -18.80 -50.97
CA GLY A 512 32.26 -17.73 -51.96
C GLY A 512 32.72 -16.36 -51.45
N PHE A 513 32.69 -15.39 -52.35
CA PHE A 513 32.86 -13.97 -52.06
C PHE A 513 31.50 -13.30 -52.14
N PHE A 514 31.11 -12.62 -51.07
CA PHE A 514 29.83 -11.95 -50.95
C PHE A 514 30.07 -10.47 -50.66
N ASP A 515 30.20 -9.69 -51.71
CA ASP A 515 30.18 -8.23 -51.61
C ASP A 515 28.77 -7.76 -51.25
N TYR A 516 28.71 -6.70 -50.45
CA TYR A 516 27.46 -6.06 -50.06
C TYR A 516 27.66 -4.55 -49.91
N TYR A 517 26.55 -3.82 -50.01
CA TYR A 517 26.54 -2.37 -49.88
C TYR A 517 25.27 -1.88 -49.19
N CYS A 518 25.28 -0.62 -48.77
CA CYS A 518 24.07 0.06 -48.31
C CYS A 518 23.32 0.65 -49.51
N THR A 519 22.06 0.27 -49.69
CA THR A 519 21.22 0.78 -50.79
C THR A 519 20.85 2.25 -50.63
N LEU A 520 20.88 2.78 -49.40
CA LEU A 520 20.65 4.20 -49.10
C LEU A 520 21.92 5.04 -49.28
N HIS A 521 23.08 4.43 -49.05
CA HIS A 521 24.39 5.10 -49.02
C HIS A 521 25.39 4.30 -49.87
N PRO A 522 25.37 4.44 -51.21
CA PRO A 522 26.08 3.52 -52.10
C PRO A 522 27.61 3.50 -51.97
N TRP A 523 28.23 4.47 -51.29
CA TRP A 523 29.66 4.45 -51.00
C TRP A 523 30.05 3.43 -49.91
N MET A 524 29.09 2.96 -49.10
CA MET A 524 29.34 1.98 -48.05
C MET A 524 29.41 0.58 -48.65
N MET A 525 30.59 -0.03 -48.63
CA MET A 525 30.83 -1.38 -49.16
C MET A 525 31.56 -2.26 -48.15
N GLY A 526 31.23 -3.54 -48.14
CA GLY A 526 31.94 -4.56 -47.38
C GLY A 526 31.91 -5.91 -48.07
N THR A 527 32.71 -6.84 -47.58
CA THR A 527 32.85 -8.18 -48.19
C THR A 527 32.84 -9.28 -47.13
N ILE A 528 32.09 -10.36 -47.38
CA ILE A 528 32.18 -11.60 -46.61
C ILE A 528 32.84 -12.67 -47.47
N ILE A 529 33.90 -13.30 -46.95
CA ILE A 529 34.63 -14.39 -47.60
C ILE A 529 34.30 -15.67 -46.86
N VAL A 530 33.68 -16.64 -47.53
CA VAL A 530 33.27 -17.92 -46.93
C VAL A 530 34.18 -19.04 -47.45
N GLY A 531 34.91 -19.68 -46.54
CA GLY A 531 35.88 -20.75 -46.80
C GLY A 531 37.32 -20.27 -47.03
N GLU A 532 38.28 -21.21 -47.05
CA GLU A 532 39.69 -20.95 -47.37
C GLU A 532 39.91 -20.76 -48.87
N ASN A 533 39.49 -19.62 -49.42
CA ASN A 533 39.94 -19.19 -50.73
C ASN A 533 40.82 -17.95 -50.56
N THR A 534 42.08 -18.15 -50.15
CA THR A 534 43.12 -17.22 -50.57
C THR A 534 43.15 -17.30 -52.11
N PRO A 535 42.89 -16.21 -52.85
CA PRO A 535 43.04 -16.25 -54.29
C PRO A 535 44.51 -16.53 -54.60
N THR A 536 44.83 -17.78 -54.91
CA THR A 536 46.14 -18.15 -55.42
C THR A 536 46.15 -17.76 -56.88
N VAL A 537 46.84 -16.67 -57.19
CA VAL A 537 47.01 -16.27 -58.58
C VAL A 537 47.91 -17.32 -59.24
N PRO A 538 47.48 -17.99 -60.32
CA PRO A 538 48.29 -19.04 -60.93
C PRO A 538 49.69 -18.53 -61.30
N GLU A 539 50.73 -19.30 -61.00
CA GLU A 539 52.14 -18.91 -61.20
C GLU A 539 52.46 -18.41 -62.63
N TRP A 540 51.67 -18.85 -63.63
CA TRP A 540 51.84 -18.42 -65.02
C TRP A 540 51.44 -16.95 -65.27
N ILE A 541 50.62 -16.34 -64.41
CA ILE A 541 50.26 -14.92 -64.50
C ILE A 541 51.40 -14.02 -63.98
N LYS A 542 52.26 -14.52 -63.07
CA LYS A 542 53.37 -13.73 -62.47
C LYS A 542 54.32 -13.14 -63.51
N ASN A 543 54.43 -13.70 -64.71
CA ASN A 543 55.41 -13.24 -65.69
C ASN A 543 54.98 -11.99 -66.49
N ASN A 544 53.73 -11.53 -66.37
CA ASN A 544 53.20 -10.42 -67.19
C ASN A 544 53.01 -9.10 -66.42
N ALA A 545 53.04 -9.12 -65.09
CA ALA A 545 52.83 -7.95 -64.24
C ALA A 545 54.08 -7.67 -63.38
N GLY A 546 54.97 -6.81 -63.89
CA GLY A 546 56.32 -6.62 -63.34
C GLY A 546 56.39 -6.28 -61.85
N TRP A 547 55.46 -5.47 -61.33
CA TRP A 547 55.46 -5.08 -59.91
C TRP A 547 55.04 -6.22 -58.95
N TRP A 548 54.25 -7.19 -59.42
CA TRP A 548 53.85 -8.36 -58.63
C TRP A 548 54.88 -9.50 -58.76
N ALA A 549 55.46 -9.69 -59.95
CA ALA A 549 56.51 -10.68 -60.23
C ALA A 549 57.76 -10.51 -59.36
N GLU A 550 58.10 -9.26 -59.04
CA GLU A 550 59.28 -8.88 -58.24
C GLU A 550 58.99 -8.87 -56.73
N GLY A 551 57.78 -9.26 -56.30
CA GLY A 551 57.38 -9.30 -54.89
C GLY A 551 57.17 -7.94 -54.25
N ALA A 552 56.98 -6.87 -55.05
CA ALA A 552 56.75 -5.53 -54.52
C ALA A 552 55.30 -5.33 -54.02
N ILE A 553 54.37 -6.19 -54.43
CA ILE A 553 53.00 -6.30 -53.93
C ILE A 553 52.64 -7.78 -53.75
N ASP A 554 51.74 -8.12 -52.82
CA ASP A 554 51.29 -9.50 -52.59
C ASP A 554 50.12 -9.88 -53.52
N ASP A 555 49.71 -11.16 -53.50
CA ASP A 555 48.62 -11.70 -54.34
C ASP A 555 47.30 -10.95 -54.09
N GLN A 556 47.07 -10.51 -52.85
CA GLN A 556 45.88 -9.74 -52.48
C GLN A 556 45.90 -8.34 -53.09
N ALA A 557 47.03 -7.63 -53.00
CA ALA A 557 47.22 -6.31 -53.59
C ALA A 557 47.23 -6.33 -55.13
N PHE A 558 47.67 -7.43 -55.75
CA PHE A 558 47.57 -7.61 -57.20
C PHE A 558 46.12 -7.81 -57.66
N VAL A 559 45.35 -8.68 -56.98
CA VAL A 559 43.94 -8.93 -57.33
C VAL A 559 43.06 -7.70 -57.11
N GLN A 560 43.33 -6.88 -56.09
CA GLN A 560 42.60 -5.63 -55.83
C GLN A 560 42.90 -4.51 -56.86
N GLY A 561 43.95 -4.64 -57.67
CA GLY A 561 44.39 -3.62 -58.63
C GLY A 561 43.96 -3.88 -60.09
N ILE A 562 43.25 -4.98 -60.37
CA ILE A 562 42.66 -5.34 -61.66
C ILE A 562 41.18 -4.98 -61.61
#